data_AF-A0A0C3PXN3-F1
#
_entry.id   AF-A0A0C3PXN3-F1
#
_cell.length_a   1.000
_cell.length_b   1.000
_cell.length_c   1.000
_cell.angle_alpha   90.00
_cell.angle_beta   90.00
_cell.angle_gamma   90.00
#
_symmetry.space_group_name_H-M   'P 1'
#
loop_
_entity.id
_entity.type
_entity.pdbx_description
1 polymer ?
#
loop_
_entity_poly.entity_id
_entity_poly.type
_entity_poly.pdbx_seq_one_letter_code
_entity_poly.pdbx_strand_id
1 'polypeptide(L)'
;MAARAVKRFRIREVITAKAPSVLPSAAPSLPVPQLQSVTKPSPFQAPQQPFQFQYPFQFQSPDTASDSGAATESQDDTQVDVPIAPKHVPRRTNPFVPQLNPKTGKWAPPKYSLRQQADLIKKARKTGMLDLLPPGTKTNKARERLVVAQAAQPVVKVQAVTGETSAPTNPRDEGWQRPVEWVGKVTERKVAGAEIGNRLYAGRKRMFKGHKWERLAEKRAIRRKMLLRDMPKRIARYKQYYRRRRPNPLKLTGTPKNAKLPF
;
A
#
# COMPACT_ATOMS: atom_id res chain seq x y z
N MET A 1 44.34 -45.99 -37.95
CA MET A 1 43.41 -44.90 -37.60
C MET A 1 42.19 -45.47 -36.90
N ALA A 2 42.12 -45.45 -35.57
CA ALA A 2 40.99 -46.03 -34.81
C ALA A 2 40.20 -44.91 -34.11
N ALA A 3 38.96 -44.69 -34.57
CA ALA A 3 38.07 -43.66 -34.07
C ALA A 3 37.50 -44.04 -32.69
N ARG A 4 37.69 -43.15 -31.71
CA ARG A 4 37.08 -43.24 -30.37
C ARG A 4 35.59 -42.90 -30.44
N ALA A 5 34.73 -43.89 -30.21
CA ALA A 5 33.29 -43.69 -30.05
C ALA A 5 32.98 -42.98 -28.71
N VAL A 6 32.58 -41.71 -28.78
CA VAL A 6 32.05 -40.94 -27.64
C VAL A 6 30.59 -41.35 -27.43
N LYS A 7 30.32 -42.23 -26.45
CA LYS A 7 28.96 -42.56 -26.01
C LYS A 7 28.34 -41.34 -25.32
N ARG A 8 27.53 -40.57 -26.07
CA ARG A 8 26.63 -39.55 -25.54
C ARG A 8 25.46 -40.24 -24.83
N PHE A 9 25.47 -40.25 -23.50
CA PHE A 9 24.34 -40.76 -22.71
C PHE A 9 23.14 -39.81 -22.86
N ARG A 10 22.12 -40.28 -23.59
CA ARG A 10 20.82 -39.65 -23.77
C ARG A 10 20.06 -39.73 -22.44
N ILE A 11 19.70 -38.58 -21.88
CA ILE A 11 18.80 -38.47 -20.73
C ILE A 11 17.38 -38.40 -21.28
N ARG A 12 16.69 -39.53 -21.32
CA ARG A 12 15.23 -39.58 -21.36
C ARG A 12 14.76 -40.72 -20.47
N GLU A 13 13.67 -40.44 -19.77
CA GLU A 13 12.79 -41.37 -19.06
C GLU A 13 13.33 -41.95 -17.75
N VAL A 14 12.95 -41.32 -16.63
CA VAL A 14 12.25 -41.99 -15.52
C VAL A 14 11.39 -40.93 -14.82
N ILE A 15 10.14 -40.78 -15.24
CA ILE A 15 9.08 -40.16 -14.44
C ILE A 15 8.22 -41.32 -13.94
N THR A 16 8.22 -41.55 -12.63
CA THR A 16 7.11 -42.04 -11.79
C THR A 16 7.70 -42.73 -10.54
N ALA A 17 7.68 -42.04 -9.40
CA ALA A 17 7.64 -42.67 -8.09
C ALA A 17 7.17 -41.67 -7.04
N LYS A 18 5.97 -41.98 -6.55
CA LYS A 18 5.19 -41.50 -5.40
C LYS A 18 6.04 -41.11 -4.18
N ALA A 19 5.74 -39.95 -3.60
CA ALA A 19 6.39 -39.42 -2.40
C ALA A 19 5.81 -40.05 -1.12
N PRO A 20 6.65 -40.48 -0.15
CA PRO A 20 6.20 -40.71 1.22
C PRO A 20 6.26 -39.41 2.03
N SER A 21 5.17 -39.16 2.76
CA SER A 21 5.01 -38.12 3.78
C SER A 21 6.01 -38.31 4.92
N VAL A 22 6.82 -37.29 5.20
CA VAL A 22 7.71 -37.24 6.36
C VAL A 22 7.33 -36.04 7.22
N LEU A 23 7.06 -36.34 8.49
CA LEU A 23 6.70 -35.46 9.59
C LEU A 23 7.74 -34.33 9.83
N PRO A 24 7.32 -33.16 10.35
CA PRO A 24 8.24 -32.09 10.70
C PRO A 24 8.96 -32.38 12.03
N SER A 25 10.30 -32.53 11.95
CA SER A 25 11.20 -32.52 13.11
C SER A 25 11.43 -31.07 13.57
N ALA A 26 11.21 -30.83 14.85
CA ALA A 26 11.39 -29.55 15.52
C ALA A 26 12.88 -29.14 15.53
N ALA A 27 13.17 -27.97 14.96
CA ALA A 27 14.49 -27.35 15.04
C ALA A 27 14.53 -26.34 16.21
N PRO A 28 15.61 -26.31 17.01
CA PRO A 28 15.76 -25.38 18.13
C PRO A 28 16.04 -23.95 17.65
N SER A 29 15.34 -23.00 18.26
CA SER A 29 15.46 -21.56 18.04
C SER A 29 16.81 -21.03 18.53
N LEU A 30 17.58 -20.41 17.63
CA LEU A 30 18.76 -19.62 17.99
C LEU A 30 18.35 -18.18 18.36
N PRO A 31 18.98 -17.56 19.37
CA PRO A 31 18.65 -16.21 19.83
C PRO A 31 19.15 -15.13 18.86
N VAL A 32 18.28 -14.15 18.60
CA VAL A 32 18.54 -12.96 17.78
C VAL A 32 19.31 -11.92 18.61
N PRO A 33 20.43 -11.34 18.13
CA PRO A 33 21.11 -10.26 18.84
C PRO A 33 20.34 -8.93 18.70
N GLN A 34 20.18 -8.25 19.84
CA GLN A 34 19.58 -6.92 19.93
C GLN A 34 20.53 -5.85 19.35
N LEU A 35 20.04 -5.04 18.41
CA LEU A 35 20.72 -3.85 17.91
C LEU A 35 20.34 -2.65 18.78
N GLN A 36 21.35 -2.02 19.36
CA GLN A 36 21.23 -0.83 20.20
C GLN A 36 20.81 0.40 19.38
N SER A 37 19.90 1.19 19.94
CA SER A 37 19.34 2.40 19.35
C SER A 37 20.34 3.57 19.34
N VAL A 38 20.63 4.09 18.16
CA VAL A 38 21.39 5.33 17.96
C VAL A 38 20.53 6.53 18.37
N THR A 39 21.06 7.33 19.31
CA THR A 39 20.49 8.58 19.82
C THR A 39 20.52 9.70 18.77
N LYS A 40 19.39 10.38 18.57
CA LYS A 40 19.24 11.52 17.65
C LYS A 40 19.87 12.80 18.24
N PRO A 41 20.55 13.64 17.44
CA PRO A 41 21.03 14.94 17.92
C PRO A 41 19.92 16.00 17.97
N SER A 42 20.11 16.90 18.95
CA SER A 42 19.28 18.05 19.34
C SER A 42 18.98 19.03 18.20
N PRO A 43 17.78 19.67 18.15
CA PRO A 43 17.49 20.69 17.17
C PRO A 43 18.08 22.05 17.55
N PHE A 44 18.78 22.64 16.59
CA PHE A 44 19.30 24.01 16.58
C PHE A 44 18.18 25.04 16.75
N GLN A 45 18.34 25.93 17.74
CA GLN A 45 17.38 26.99 18.07
C GLN A 45 17.79 28.29 17.39
N ALA A 46 16.99 28.77 16.44
CA ALA A 46 17.19 30.05 15.76
C ALA A 46 16.57 31.21 16.56
N PRO A 47 17.20 32.40 16.59
CA PRO A 47 16.71 33.54 17.35
C PRO A 47 15.50 34.19 16.66
N GLN A 48 14.48 34.52 17.46
CA GLN A 48 13.32 35.31 17.04
C GLN A 48 13.65 36.80 17.15
N GLN A 49 13.33 37.56 16.10
CA GLN A 49 13.22 39.02 16.16
C GLN A 49 11.77 39.40 15.78
N PRO A 50 11.08 40.23 16.56
CA PRO A 50 9.72 40.66 16.23
C PRO A 50 9.76 41.78 15.19
N PHE A 51 9.29 41.48 13.98
CA PHE A 51 9.04 42.48 12.94
C PHE A 51 7.69 43.16 13.23
N GLN A 52 7.71 44.42 13.66
CA GLN A 52 6.50 45.21 13.87
C GLN A 52 6.00 45.78 12.53
N PHE A 53 4.78 45.41 12.13
CA PHE A 53 4.08 46.00 11.01
C PHE A 53 3.07 47.02 11.54
N GLN A 54 3.33 48.31 11.31
CA GLN A 54 2.34 49.38 11.46
C GLN A 54 1.46 49.43 10.22
N TYR A 55 0.14 49.42 10.41
CA TYR A 55 -0.84 49.76 9.38
C TYR A 55 -1.63 50.99 9.83
N PRO A 56 -1.90 51.90 8.88
CA PRO A 56 -3.19 52.56 8.89
C PRO A 56 -3.79 52.56 7.48
N PHE A 57 -4.90 51.84 7.29
CA PHE A 57 -5.77 52.08 6.15
C PHE A 57 -7.21 52.14 6.63
N GLN A 58 -7.72 53.38 6.70
CA GLN A 58 -9.13 53.68 6.96
C GLN A 58 -9.96 53.31 5.73
N PHE A 59 -11.01 52.54 5.93
CA PHE A 59 -12.00 52.25 4.89
C PHE A 59 -13.25 53.09 5.16
N GLN A 60 -13.54 54.05 4.28
CA GLN A 60 -14.80 54.80 4.26
C GLN A 60 -15.83 54.00 3.46
N SER A 61 -17.01 53.83 4.05
CA SER A 61 -18.19 53.20 3.46
C SER A 61 -18.85 54.12 2.43
N PRO A 62 -19.35 53.60 1.29
CA PRO A 62 -20.26 54.36 0.44
C PRO A 62 -21.72 54.09 0.81
N ASP A 63 -22.46 55.20 0.90
CA ASP A 63 -23.91 55.27 0.93
C ASP A 63 -24.50 54.72 -0.37
N THR A 64 -25.50 53.84 -0.27
CA THR A 64 -26.39 53.52 -1.40
C THR A 64 -27.77 54.08 -1.10
N ALA A 65 -28.09 55.10 -1.88
CA ALA A 65 -29.35 55.79 -1.95
C ALA A 65 -30.53 54.84 -2.21
N SER A 66 -31.62 55.21 -1.56
CA SER A 66 -33.01 54.95 -1.90
C SER A 66 -33.27 55.01 -3.40
N ASP A 67 -33.89 53.95 -3.94
CA ASP A 67 -34.75 54.08 -5.11
C ASP A 67 -36.06 53.34 -4.87
N SER A 68 -37.12 54.06 -5.16
CA SER A 68 -38.52 53.81 -4.86
C SER A 68 -39.20 53.25 -6.11
N GLY A 69 -39.71 52.03 -6.01
CA GLY A 69 -40.53 51.39 -7.04
C GLY A 69 -41.82 50.84 -6.44
N ALA A 70 -42.95 51.43 -6.85
CA ALA A 70 -44.30 51.16 -6.39
C ALA A 70 -44.89 49.81 -6.86
N ALA A 71 -45.82 49.24 -6.08
CA ALA A 71 -47.05 48.58 -6.57
C ALA A 71 -47.94 48.10 -5.40
N THR A 72 -49.11 48.75 -5.26
CA THR A 72 -50.47 48.16 -5.26
C THR A 72 -50.81 46.95 -4.38
N GLU A 73 -51.42 47.26 -3.23
CA GLU A 73 -52.71 46.80 -2.66
C GLU A 73 -53.45 45.59 -3.30
N SER A 74 -53.77 44.56 -2.48
CA SER A 74 -55.11 43.95 -2.24
C SER A 74 -55.06 42.45 -1.92
N GLN A 75 -55.39 42.14 -0.67
CA GLN A 75 -56.32 41.14 -0.13
C GLN A 75 -56.60 39.77 -0.80
N ASP A 76 -56.74 38.81 0.14
CA ASP A 76 -57.66 37.67 0.21
C ASP A 76 -57.15 36.23 0.10
N ASP A 77 -57.55 35.51 1.15
CA ASP A 77 -57.39 34.11 1.49
C ASP A 77 -57.87 33.16 0.39
N THR A 78 -57.16 32.05 0.19
CA THR A 78 -57.73 30.69 0.26
C THR A 78 -56.58 29.67 0.29
N GLN A 79 -56.46 29.01 1.44
CA GLN A 79 -55.60 27.87 1.69
C GLN A 79 -56.10 26.66 0.87
N VAL A 80 -55.29 26.22 -0.09
CA VAL A 80 -55.48 24.95 -0.79
C VAL A 80 -54.20 24.13 -0.62
N ASP A 81 -54.30 23.02 0.10
CA ASP A 81 -53.21 22.08 0.36
C ASP A 81 -52.75 21.42 -0.95
N VAL A 82 -51.78 22.05 -1.61
CA VAL A 82 -51.03 21.47 -2.73
C VAL A 82 -49.93 20.57 -2.14
N PRO A 83 -49.74 19.33 -2.63
CA PRO A 83 -48.68 18.46 -2.15
C PRO A 83 -47.32 19.16 -2.34
N ILE A 84 -46.66 19.44 -1.21
CA ILE A 84 -45.38 20.15 -1.12
C ILE A 84 -44.36 19.47 -2.03
N ALA A 85 -44.13 20.06 -3.20
CA ALA A 85 -43.03 19.67 -4.08
C ALA A 85 -41.72 19.70 -3.27
N PRO A 86 -40.78 18.76 -3.49
CA PRO A 86 -39.56 18.69 -2.69
C PRO A 86 -38.83 20.03 -2.80
N LYS A 87 -38.70 20.72 -1.65
CA LYS A 87 -37.99 22.00 -1.53
C LYS A 87 -36.67 21.89 -2.29
N HIS A 88 -36.53 22.63 -3.40
CA HIS A 88 -35.39 22.51 -4.30
C HIS A 88 -34.10 22.87 -3.53
N VAL A 89 -33.29 21.85 -3.21
CA VAL A 89 -31.98 22.04 -2.59
C VAL A 89 -31.09 22.83 -3.57
N PRO A 90 -30.42 23.92 -3.15
CA PRO A 90 -29.53 24.66 -4.05
C PRO A 90 -28.38 23.77 -4.52
N ARG A 91 -28.38 23.44 -5.81
CA ARG A 91 -27.39 22.60 -6.47
C ARG A 91 -26.08 23.38 -6.61
N ARG A 92 -25.08 23.07 -5.77
CA ARG A 92 -23.77 23.73 -5.82
C ARG A 92 -22.74 22.86 -6.54
N THR A 93 -21.91 23.50 -7.36
CA THR A 93 -20.78 22.87 -8.03
C THR A 93 -19.77 22.36 -7.01
N ASN A 94 -19.39 21.08 -7.11
CA ASN A 94 -18.35 20.51 -6.26
C ASN A 94 -16.96 21.07 -6.62
N PRO A 95 -16.24 21.72 -5.67
CA PRO A 95 -14.94 22.32 -5.94
C PRO A 95 -13.79 21.29 -6.02
N PHE A 96 -14.01 20.02 -5.66
CA PHE A 96 -13.00 18.96 -5.64
C PHE A 96 -12.94 18.12 -6.92
N VAL A 97 -13.94 18.25 -7.80
CA VAL A 97 -14.08 17.44 -9.01
C VAL A 97 -13.79 18.29 -10.24
N PRO A 98 -13.01 17.80 -11.23
CA PRO A 98 -12.85 18.48 -12.50
C PRO A 98 -14.20 18.55 -13.25
N GLN A 99 -14.48 19.67 -13.90
CA GLN A 99 -15.75 19.89 -14.59
C GLN A 99 -15.55 20.02 -16.09
N LEU A 100 -16.49 19.48 -16.86
CA LEU A 100 -16.53 19.66 -18.31
C LEU A 100 -17.29 20.95 -18.62
N ASN A 101 -16.64 21.90 -19.31
CA ASN A 101 -17.32 23.11 -19.77
C ASN A 101 -18.26 22.78 -20.94
N PRO A 102 -19.58 23.01 -20.86
CA PRO A 102 -20.52 22.57 -21.88
C PRO A 102 -20.35 23.30 -23.21
N LYS A 103 -19.94 24.57 -23.17
CA LYS A 103 -19.74 25.41 -24.37
C LYS A 103 -18.45 25.08 -25.13
N THR A 104 -17.38 24.77 -24.41
CA THR A 104 -16.04 24.60 -25.01
C THR A 104 -15.59 23.14 -25.08
N GLY A 105 -16.29 22.20 -24.42
CA GLY A 105 -15.92 20.80 -24.35
C GLY A 105 -14.60 20.51 -23.62
N LYS A 106 -13.97 21.53 -23.03
CA LYS A 106 -12.71 21.40 -22.30
C LYS A 106 -12.97 21.08 -20.83
N TRP A 107 -12.17 20.19 -20.26
CA TRP A 107 -12.21 19.91 -18.82
C TRP A 107 -11.46 21.00 -18.06
N ALA A 108 -12.18 21.72 -17.20
CA ALA A 108 -11.61 22.61 -16.20
C ALA A 108 -11.05 21.77 -15.03
N PRO A 109 -9.84 22.09 -14.54
CA PRO A 109 -9.31 21.46 -13.33
C PRO A 109 -10.21 21.76 -12.12
N PRO A 110 -10.15 20.93 -11.06
CA PRO A 110 -10.88 21.22 -9.83
C PRO A 110 -10.41 22.56 -9.22
N LYS A 111 -11.32 23.29 -8.57
CA LYS A 111 -11.03 24.58 -7.94
C LYS A 111 -9.91 24.46 -6.90
N TYR A 112 -9.91 23.35 -6.14
CA TYR A 112 -8.82 23.00 -5.22
C TYR A 112 -8.01 21.82 -5.75
N SER A 113 -6.68 21.97 -5.77
CA SER A 113 -5.77 20.90 -6.18
C SER A 113 -5.78 19.73 -5.21
N LEU A 114 -5.36 18.53 -5.64
CA LEU A 114 -5.35 17.32 -4.78
C LEU A 114 -4.50 17.50 -3.50
N ARG A 115 -3.47 18.36 -3.52
CA ARG A 115 -2.68 18.69 -2.34
C ARG A 115 -3.49 19.57 -1.38
N GLN A 116 -4.10 20.65 -1.88
CA GLN A 116 -4.96 21.53 -1.07
C GLN A 116 -6.16 20.77 -0.48
N GLN A 117 -6.78 19.88 -1.25
CA GLN A 117 -7.82 18.98 -0.77
C GLN A 117 -7.32 18.14 0.41
N ALA A 118 -6.12 17.56 0.32
CA ALA A 118 -5.54 16.78 1.41
C ALA A 118 -5.25 17.63 2.66
N ASP A 119 -4.81 18.88 2.48
CA ASP A 119 -4.57 19.81 3.58
C ASP A 119 -5.88 20.21 4.28
N LEU A 120 -6.95 20.48 3.52
CA LEU A 120 -8.29 20.74 4.05
C LEU A 120 -8.83 19.53 4.82
N ILE A 121 -8.71 18.33 4.26
CA ILE A 121 -9.13 17.08 4.92
C ILE A 121 -8.32 16.84 6.19
N LYS A 122 -7.01 17.12 6.17
CA LYS A 122 -6.16 16.99 7.36
C LYS A 122 -6.61 17.94 8.47
N LYS A 123 -6.96 19.19 8.13
CA LYS A 123 -7.53 20.15 9.09
C LYS A 123 -8.89 19.70 9.61
N ALA A 124 -9.81 19.32 8.72
CA ALA A 124 -11.16 18.86 9.07
C ALA A 124 -11.14 17.60 9.95
N ARG A 125 -10.17 16.69 9.74
CA ARG A 125 -9.98 15.52 10.64
C ARG A 125 -9.58 15.92 12.05
N LYS A 126 -8.76 16.96 12.20
CA LYS A 126 -8.36 17.45 13.52
C LYS A 126 -9.54 18.09 14.25
N THR A 127 -10.45 18.74 13.52
CA THR A 127 -11.61 19.43 14.09
C THR A 127 -12.89 18.58 14.12
N GLY A 128 -12.86 17.35 13.62
CA GLY A 128 -14.05 16.49 13.49
C GLY A 128 -15.04 16.91 12.38
N MET A 129 -14.74 17.94 11.60
CA MET A 129 -15.65 18.53 10.59
C MET A 129 -15.54 17.86 9.21
N LEU A 130 -15.18 16.58 9.16
CA LEU A 130 -14.95 15.89 7.90
C LEU A 130 -16.26 15.68 7.10
N ASP A 131 -17.39 15.60 7.78
CA ASP A 131 -18.69 15.37 7.16
C ASP A 131 -19.22 16.59 6.41
N LEU A 132 -18.77 17.79 6.79
CA LEU A 132 -19.11 19.05 6.13
C LEU A 132 -18.42 19.24 4.78
N LEU A 133 -17.33 18.51 4.51
CA LEU A 133 -16.61 18.63 3.24
C LEU A 133 -17.35 17.94 2.07
N PRO A 134 -17.22 18.49 0.84
CA PRO A 134 -17.78 17.84 -0.33
C PRO A 134 -17.21 16.43 -0.54
N PRO A 135 -18.02 15.50 -1.10
CA PRO A 135 -17.53 14.20 -1.52
C PRO A 135 -16.50 14.34 -2.65
N GLY A 136 -15.55 13.42 -2.71
CA GLY A 136 -14.35 13.59 -3.52
C GLY A 136 -13.37 12.44 -3.32
N THR A 137 -12.42 12.28 -4.24
CA THR A 137 -11.51 11.12 -4.24
C THR A 137 -10.70 10.98 -2.95
N LYS A 138 -10.34 12.11 -2.33
CA LYS A 138 -9.61 12.13 -1.06
C LYS A 138 -10.54 12.10 0.15
N THR A 139 -11.71 12.73 0.07
CA THR A 139 -12.70 12.75 1.16
C THR A 139 -13.37 11.40 1.35
N ASN A 140 -13.77 10.69 0.28
CA ASN A 140 -14.32 9.33 0.34
C ASN A 140 -13.34 8.37 1.02
N LYS A 141 -12.10 8.32 0.52
CA LYS A 141 -11.00 7.55 1.12
C LYS A 141 -10.77 7.94 2.59
N ALA A 142 -11.00 9.20 2.93
CA ALA A 142 -10.84 9.67 4.29
C ALA A 142 -11.97 9.22 5.21
N ARG A 143 -13.23 9.18 4.72
CA ARG A 143 -14.42 8.64 5.40
C ARG A 143 -14.28 7.13 5.60
N GLU A 144 -13.96 6.38 4.54
CA GLU A 144 -13.74 4.93 4.61
C GLU A 144 -12.73 4.55 5.70
N ARG A 145 -11.63 5.29 5.80
CA ARG A 145 -10.62 5.06 6.84
C ARG A 145 -11.14 5.32 8.26
N LEU A 146 -12.00 6.32 8.44
CA LEU A 146 -12.62 6.57 9.75
C LEU A 146 -13.60 5.45 10.09
N VAL A 147 -14.43 5.02 9.14
CA VAL A 147 -15.37 3.90 9.33
C VAL A 147 -14.62 2.61 9.66
N VAL A 148 -13.56 2.27 8.91
CA VAL A 148 -12.72 1.09 9.18
C VAL A 148 -12.03 1.20 10.54
N ALA A 149 -11.53 2.39 10.91
CA ALA A 149 -10.91 2.59 12.22
C ALA A 149 -11.93 2.47 13.36
N GLN A 150 -13.16 2.99 13.20
CA GLN A 150 -14.24 2.85 14.16
C GLN A 150 -14.70 1.39 14.30
N ALA A 151 -14.82 0.67 13.18
CA ALA A 151 -15.17 -0.76 13.17
C ALA A 151 -14.08 -1.66 13.79
N ALA A 152 -12.81 -1.23 13.76
CA ALA A 152 -11.70 -1.96 14.36
C ALA A 152 -11.54 -1.70 15.87
N GLN A 153 -12.24 -0.73 16.46
CA GLN A 153 -12.25 -0.56 17.91
C GLN A 153 -13.08 -1.69 18.54
N PRO A 154 -12.61 -2.32 19.63
CA PRO A 154 -13.45 -3.26 20.38
C PRO A 154 -14.69 -2.53 20.86
N VAL A 155 -15.87 -3.12 20.64
CA VAL A 155 -17.18 -2.57 20.99
C VAL A 155 -17.28 -2.46 22.52
N VAL A 156 -16.68 -1.43 23.09
CA VAL A 156 -17.03 -0.95 24.42
C VAL A 156 -18.40 -0.30 24.23
N LYS A 157 -19.44 -0.98 24.72
CA LYS A 157 -20.81 -0.44 24.79
C LYS A 157 -20.80 0.79 25.69
N VAL A 158 -20.45 1.94 25.13
CA VAL A 158 -20.68 3.23 25.75
C VAL A 158 -22.17 3.49 25.60
N GLN A 159 -22.82 3.58 26.75
CA GLN A 159 -24.25 3.87 26.88
C GLN A 159 -24.60 5.09 26.04
N ALA A 160 -25.73 4.99 25.34
CA ALA A 160 -26.30 6.07 24.56
C ALA A 160 -26.54 7.27 25.48
N VAL A 161 -25.67 8.27 25.38
CA VAL A 161 -26.01 9.63 25.80
C VAL A 161 -26.92 10.17 24.71
N THR A 162 -28.22 10.15 25.02
CA THR A 162 -29.27 10.86 24.29
C THR A 162 -28.92 12.34 24.33
N GLY A 163 -28.08 12.77 23.39
CA GLY A 163 -27.74 14.16 23.19
C GLY A 163 -28.93 14.83 22.51
N GLU A 164 -29.74 15.48 23.33
CA GLU A 164 -30.77 16.41 22.90
C GLU A 164 -30.19 17.37 21.87
N THR A 165 -30.81 17.38 20.70
CA THR A 165 -30.54 18.27 19.60
C THR A 165 -30.72 19.70 20.11
N SER A 166 -29.61 20.39 20.43
CA SER A 166 -29.65 21.82 20.71
C SER A 166 -30.13 22.53 19.44
N ALA A 167 -31.40 22.90 19.42
CA ALA A 167 -31.98 23.73 18.37
C ALA A 167 -31.16 25.02 18.24
N PRO A 168 -30.76 25.44 17.03
CA PRO A 168 -30.00 26.67 16.84
C PRO A 168 -30.89 27.89 17.14
N THR A 169 -30.56 28.64 18.19
CA THR A 169 -31.31 29.84 18.62
C THR A 169 -31.10 31.07 17.71
N ASN A 170 -30.46 30.91 16.54
CA ASN A 170 -30.14 32.01 15.62
C ASN A 170 -30.68 31.75 14.22
N PRO A 171 -31.57 32.61 13.68
CA PRO A 171 -32.13 32.46 12.33
C PRO A 171 -31.08 32.59 11.21
N ARG A 172 -29.88 33.12 11.51
CA ARG A 172 -28.75 33.19 10.57
C ARG A 172 -28.07 31.83 10.35
N ASP A 173 -28.15 30.92 11.33
CA ASP A 173 -27.49 29.61 11.27
C ASP A 173 -28.32 28.58 10.50
N GLU A 174 -29.64 28.81 10.38
CA GLU A 174 -30.56 27.97 9.60
C GLU A 174 -30.15 27.85 8.12
N GLY A 175 -29.56 28.90 7.55
CA GLY A 175 -29.08 28.90 6.17
C GLY A 175 -27.89 27.94 5.93
N TRP A 176 -27.05 27.75 6.95
CA TRP A 176 -25.86 26.87 6.88
C TRP A 176 -26.20 25.40 7.13
N GLN A 177 -27.29 25.14 7.85
CA GLN A 177 -27.77 23.79 8.13
C GLN A 177 -28.60 23.19 6.99
N ARG A 178 -28.91 23.96 5.94
CA ARG A 178 -29.63 23.45 4.78
C ARG A 178 -28.82 22.32 4.13
N PRO A 179 -29.43 21.16 3.83
CA PRO A 179 -28.74 20.09 3.13
C PRO A 179 -28.24 20.63 1.77
N VAL A 180 -26.97 20.38 1.45
CA VAL A 180 -26.36 20.80 0.17
C VAL A 180 -26.11 19.56 -0.68
N GLU A 181 -26.75 19.53 -1.85
CA GLU A 181 -26.45 18.55 -2.89
C GLU A 181 -25.25 19.02 -3.72
N TRP A 182 -24.16 18.24 -3.68
CA TRP A 182 -22.98 18.50 -4.48
C TRP A 182 -23.15 17.95 -5.89
N VAL A 183 -23.06 18.84 -6.88
CA VAL A 183 -23.11 18.47 -8.29
C VAL A 183 -21.74 18.00 -8.76
N GLY A 184 -21.66 16.77 -9.27
CA GLY A 184 -20.47 16.21 -9.91
C GLY A 184 -20.25 14.74 -9.57
N LYS A 185 -19.90 13.92 -10.57
CA LYS A 185 -19.61 12.50 -10.38
C LYS A 185 -18.15 12.31 -9.98
N VAL A 186 -17.90 11.82 -8.78
CA VAL A 186 -16.56 11.40 -8.35
C VAL A 186 -16.23 10.07 -9.06
N THR A 187 -15.28 10.09 -9.98
CA THR A 187 -14.82 8.88 -10.67
C THR A 187 -13.69 8.24 -9.89
N GLU A 188 -13.98 7.11 -9.25
CA GLU A 188 -12.96 6.32 -8.57
C GLU A 188 -12.34 5.32 -9.54
N ARG A 189 -11.04 5.46 -9.78
CA ARG A 189 -10.29 4.52 -10.62
C ARG A 189 -10.13 3.19 -9.89
N LYS A 190 -11.01 2.24 -10.18
CA LYS A 190 -10.90 0.84 -9.77
C LYS A 190 -9.69 0.21 -10.46
N VAL A 191 -8.77 -0.38 -9.69
CA VAL A 191 -7.59 -1.08 -10.20
C VAL A 191 -7.79 -2.57 -9.92
N ALA A 192 -7.86 -3.38 -10.98
CA ALA A 192 -8.04 -4.83 -10.86
C ALA A 192 -6.94 -5.42 -9.96
N GLY A 193 -7.32 -6.22 -8.97
CA GLY A 193 -6.42 -6.83 -7.98
C GLY A 193 -6.03 -5.92 -6.79
N ALA A 194 -6.71 -4.79 -6.59
CA ALA A 194 -6.57 -3.98 -5.38
C ALA A 194 -7.05 -4.71 -4.11
N GLU A 195 -7.96 -5.66 -4.23
CA GLU A 195 -8.51 -6.45 -3.11
C GLU A 195 -7.52 -7.51 -2.58
N ILE A 196 -6.60 -7.99 -3.41
CA ILE A 196 -5.64 -9.06 -3.08
C ILE A 196 -4.40 -8.51 -2.34
N GLY A 197 -4.43 -7.23 -1.93
CA GLY A 197 -3.36 -6.58 -1.16
C GLY A 197 -2.12 -6.19 -1.95
N ASN A 198 -1.97 -6.64 -3.20
CA ASN A 198 -0.78 -6.37 -4.02
C ASN A 198 -1.06 -5.41 -5.20
N ARG A 199 -1.59 -4.22 -4.88
CA ARG A 199 -1.94 -3.15 -5.85
C ARG A 199 -0.78 -2.74 -6.77
N LEU A 200 0.46 -2.97 -6.36
CA LEU A 200 1.68 -2.60 -7.12
C LEU A 200 1.92 -3.45 -8.37
N TYR A 201 1.44 -4.69 -8.38
CA TYR A 201 1.58 -5.61 -9.51
C TYR A 201 0.24 -5.99 -10.14
N ALA A 202 -0.85 -5.51 -9.56
CA ALA A 202 -2.19 -5.75 -10.03
C ALA A 202 -2.39 -5.16 -11.43
N GLY A 203 -2.74 -6.00 -12.40
CA GLY A 203 -2.87 -5.62 -13.82
C GLY A 203 -1.56 -5.42 -14.60
N ARG A 204 -0.38 -5.73 -14.03
CA ARG A 204 0.90 -5.70 -14.78
C ARG A 204 1.17 -7.05 -15.44
N LYS A 205 1.31 -7.03 -16.77
CA LYS A 205 1.65 -8.22 -17.59
C LYS A 205 3.07 -8.75 -17.35
N ARG A 206 3.98 -7.89 -16.87
CA ARG A 206 5.38 -8.23 -16.57
C ARG A 206 5.65 -8.05 -15.08
N MET A 207 6.00 -9.15 -14.43
CA MET A 207 6.31 -9.19 -13.00
C MET A 207 7.79 -8.88 -12.75
N PHE A 208 8.12 -8.67 -11.47
CA PHE A 208 9.50 -8.49 -11.03
C PHE A 208 10.34 -9.72 -11.39
N LYS A 209 11.55 -9.49 -11.89
CA LYS A 209 12.47 -10.53 -12.39
C LYS A 209 12.96 -11.48 -11.29
N GLY A 210 12.97 -11.03 -10.05
CA GLY A 210 13.59 -11.74 -8.93
C GLY A 210 15.11 -11.63 -8.93
N HIS A 211 15.70 -11.81 -7.75
CA HIS A 211 17.15 -11.82 -7.58
C HIS A 211 17.77 -13.02 -8.31
N LYS A 212 19.07 -12.94 -8.64
CA LYS A 212 19.77 -14.03 -9.34
C LYS A 212 19.74 -15.34 -8.53
N TRP A 213 19.73 -15.26 -7.19
CA TRP A 213 19.72 -16.44 -6.33
C TRP A 213 18.35 -17.15 -6.31
N GLU A 214 17.24 -16.41 -6.32
CA GLU A 214 15.87 -16.95 -6.41
C GLU A 214 15.70 -17.71 -7.74
N ARG A 215 16.08 -17.06 -8.85
CA ARG A 215 16.00 -17.65 -10.20
C ARG A 215 16.87 -18.90 -10.37
N LEU A 216 17.96 -19.00 -9.63
CA LEU A 216 18.88 -20.15 -9.68
C LEU A 216 18.64 -21.15 -8.55
N ALA A 217 17.72 -20.89 -7.61
CA ALA A 217 17.53 -21.70 -6.42
C ALA A 217 17.17 -23.14 -6.78
N GLU A 218 16.22 -23.32 -7.70
CA GLU A 218 15.79 -24.63 -8.19
C GLU A 218 16.93 -25.39 -8.87
N LYS A 219 17.66 -24.72 -9.79
CA LYS A 219 18.83 -25.33 -10.46
C LYS A 219 19.91 -25.75 -9.46
N ARG A 220 20.15 -24.94 -8.43
CA ARG A 220 21.09 -25.27 -7.34
C ARG A 220 20.58 -26.45 -6.51
N ALA A 221 19.29 -26.51 -6.20
CA ALA A 221 18.68 -27.62 -5.47
C ALA A 221 18.79 -28.94 -6.24
N ILE A 222 18.49 -28.93 -7.54
CA ILE A 222 18.63 -30.11 -8.43
C ILE A 222 20.08 -30.58 -8.45
N ARG A 223 21.05 -29.66 -8.65
CA ARG A 223 22.48 -30.00 -8.63
C ARG A 223 22.89 -30.59 -7.28
N ARG A 224 22.46 -30.00 -6.18
CA ARG A 224 22.73 -30.52 -4.83
C ARG A 224 22.19 -31.94 -4.67
N LYS A 225 20.93 -32.19 -5.07
CA LYS A 225 20.29 -33.51 -5.02
C LYS A 225 21.06 -34.55 -5.85
N MET A 226 21.45 -34.22 -7.08
CA MET A 226 22.28 -35.09 -7.93
C MET A 226 23.62 -35.42 -7.25
N LEU A 227 24.31 -34.40 -6.71
CA LEU A 227 25.61 -34.60 -6.09
C LEU A 227 25.53 -35.50 -4.85
N LEU A 228 24.49 -35.31 -4.03
CA LEU A 228 24.23 -36.13 -2.86
C LEU A 228 23.87 -37.57 -3.23
N ARG A 229 23.10 -37.77 -4.32
CA ARG A 229 22.75 -39.11 -4.81
C ARG A 229 23.98 -39.95 -5.14
N ASP A 230 24.95 -39.38 -5.85
CA ASP A 230 26.15 -40.10 -6.28
C ASP A 230 27.32 -39.97 -5.28
N MET A 231 27.09 -39.35 -4.13
CA MET A 231 28.09 -39.12 -3.08
C MET A 231 28.74 -40.43 -2.57
N PRO A 232 27.99 -41.51 -2.26
CA PRO A 232 28.58 -42.76 -1.76
C PRO A 232 29.57 -43.37 -2.75
N LYS A 233 29.24 -43.35 -4.06
CA LYS A 233 30.12 -43.86 -5.12
C LYS A 233 31.41 -43.04 -5.23
N ARG A 234 31.31 -41.72 -5.05
CA ARG A 234 32.49 -40.83 -5.01
C ARG A 234 33.40 -41.16 -3.83
N ILE A 235 32.82 -41.36 -2.65
CA ILE A 235 33.56 -41.74 -1.44
C ILE A 235 34.25 -43.09 -1.64
N ALA A 236 33.55 -44.10 -2.17
CA ALA A 236 34.12 -45.41 -2.45
C ALA A 236 35.31 -45.35 -3.42
N ARG A 237 35.16 -44.60 -4.53
CA ARG A 237 36.25 -44.37 -5.49
C ARG A 237 37.45 -43.67 -4.85
N TYR A 238 37.21 -42.63 -4.06
CA TYR A 238 38.25 -41.91 -3.34
C TYR A 238 38.99 -42.84 -2.37
N LYS A 239 38.27 -43.54 -1.49
CA LYS A 239 38.86 -44.49 -0.54
C LYS A 239 39.67 -45.58 -1.24
N GLN A 240 39.15 -46.14 -2.33
CA GLN A 240 39.83 -47.19 -3.11
C GLN A 240 41.13 -46.69 -3.75
N TYR A 241 41.14 -45.48 -4.30
CA TYR A 241 42.33 -44.86 -4.88
C TYR A 241 43.45 -44.73 -3.85
N TYR A 242 43.13 -44.22 -2.66
CA TYR A 242 44.11 -44.08 -1.59
C TYR A 242 44.48 -45.41 -0.94
N ARG A 243 43.57 -46.37 -0.84
CA ARG A 243 43.86 -47.71 -0.29
C ARG A 243 45.02 -48.40 -1.03
N ARG A 244 45.08 -48.27 -2.35
CA ARG A 244 46.15 -48.88 -3.18
C ARG A 244 47.48 -48.14 -3.11
N ARG A 245 47.47 -46.86 -2.76
CA ARG A 245 48.64 -45.97 -2.78
C ARG A 245 49.21 -45.67 -1.40
N ARG A 246 48.49 -46.01 -0.33
CA ARG A 246 49.01 -45.93 1.02
C ARG A 246 50.16 -46.93 1.16
N PRO A 247 51.34 -46.50 1.62
CA PRO A 247 52.41 -47.44 1.95
C PRO A 247 51.86 -48.40 3.01
N ASN A 248 52.05 -49.70 2.80
CA ASN A 248 51.70 -50.70 3.79
C ASN A 248 52.91 -50.89 4.71
N PRO A 249 52.87 -50.41 5.96
CA PRO A 249 54.01 -50.45 6.87
C PRO A 249 54.41 -51.88 7.27
N LEU A 250 53.51 -52.85 7.10
CA LEU A 250 53.75 -54.27 7.40
C LEU A 250 54.18 -55.08 6.17
N LYS A 251 54.29 -54.43 5.00
CA LYS A 251 54.73 -55.12 3.79
C LYS A 251 56.23 -55.32 3.89
N LEU A 252 56.67 -56.57 4.05
CA LEU A 252 58.07 -56.95 3.97
C LEU A 252 58.67 -56.42 2.66
N THR A 253 59.87 -55.85 2.74
CA THR A 253 60.62 -55.47 1.55
C THR A 253 60.80 -56.73 0.71
N GLY A 254 60.35 -56.69 -0.55
CA GLY A 254 60.45 -57.87 -1.40
C GLY A 254 61.91 -58.27 -1.57
N THR A 255 62.21 -59.56 -1.43
CA THR A 255 63.54 -60.10 -1.74
C THR A 255 63.87 -59.76 -3.20
N PRO A 256 64.97 -59.04 -3.48
CA PRO A 256 65.32 -58.71 -4.86
C PRO A 256 65.59 -60.01 -5.61
N LYS A 257 64.82 -60.25 -6.68
CA LYS A 257 64.86 -61.50 -7.47
C LYS A 257 66.23 -61.81 -8.07
N ASN A 258 67.13 -60.83 -8.08
CA ASN A 258 68.48 -60.90 -8.61
C ASN A 258 69.53 -60.44 -7.57
N ALA A 259 69.36 -60.80 -6.29
CA ALA A 259 70.49 -60.73 -5.36
C ALA A 259 71.54 -61.73 -5.84
N LYS A 260 72.48 -61.27 -6.67
CA LYS A 260 73.70 -62.04 -6.95
C LYS A 260 74.41 -62.19 -5.62
N LEU A 261 74.47 -63.43 -5.16
CA LEU A 261 75.30 -63.77 -4.02
C LEU A 261 76.76 -63.47 -4.40
N PRO A 262 77.57 -62.91 -3.50
CA PRO A 262 78.94 -62.50 -3.81
C PRO A 262 79.88 -63.72 -3.81
N PHE A 263 79.69 -64.64 -4.75
CA PHE A 263 80.63 -65.72 -5.06
C PHE A 263 80.41 -66.20 -6.50
#